data_AF-A0A0W8G4A3-F1
#
_entry.id   AF-A0A0W8G4A3-F1
#
_cell.length_a   1.000
_cell.length_b   1.000
_cell.length_c   1.000
_cell.angle_alpha   90.00
_cell.angle_beta   90.00
_cell.angle_gamma   90.00
#
_symmetry.space_group_name_H-M   'P 1'
#
loop_
_entity.id
_entity.type
_entity.pdbx_description
1 polymer ?
#
loop_
_entity_poly.entity_id
_entity_poly.type
_entity_poly.pdbx_seq_one_letter_code
_entity_poly.pdbx_strand_id
1 'polypeptide(L)'
;MRNNVRRRPRGFSLIEIIITLVVLAIAGAMLATFMGPGITRSSDPLRALQNDASLQAVMENMIAEQEKTYPADLSGFSATIGAVGVTPTNIYGTYYVERNNECYLDGNVFTNGTGPYLCVTISHPNQSGSKISYLFTVQ
;
A
#
# COMPACT_ATOMS: atom_id res chain seq x y z
N MET A 1 -62.99 47.34 35.98
CA MET A 1 -61.87 46.64 36.64
C MET A 1 -61.16 45.78 35.60
N ARG A 2 -59.87 46.02 35.33
CA ARG A 2 -59.13 45.39 34.23
C ARG A 2 -58.02 44.53 34.84
N ASN A 3 -58.18 43.21 34.80
CA ASN A 3 -57.23 42.26 35.38
C ASN A 3 -56.03 42.09 34.45
N ASN A 4 -54.87 42.56 34.88
CA ASN A 4 -53.60 42.39 34.18
C ASN A 4 -52.99 41.03 34.53
N VAL A 5 -53.24 40.02 33.69
CA VAL A 5 -52.59 38.71 33.79
C VAL A 5 -51.14 38.84 33.30
N ARG A 6 -50.20 39.03 34.23
CA ARG A 6 -48.76 39.00 33.92
C ARG A 6 -48.34 37.57 33.55
N ARG A 7 -48.02 37.33 32.27
CA ARG A 7 -47.39 36.08 31.85
C ARG A 7 -45.95 36.05 32.38
N ARG A 8 -45.60 35.05 33.18
CA ARG A 8 -44.22 34.83 33.63
C ARG A 8 -43.37 34.37 32.44
N PRO A 9 -42.18 34.93 32.21
CA PRO A 9 -41.25 34.38 31.24
C PRO A 9 -40.86 32.97 31.68
N ARG A 10 -41.16 31.98 30.84
CA ARG A 10 -40.74 30.59 31.05
C ARG A 10 -39.26 30.52 30.66
N GLY A 11 -38.38 30.61 31.65
CA GLY A 11 -36.96 30.32 31.47
C GLY A 11 -36.70 28.82 31.28
N PHE A 12 -35.51 28.49 30.82
CA PHE A 12 -35.04 27.11 30.71
C PHE A 12 -35.08 26.41 32.08
N SER A 13 -35.61 25.19 32.10
CA SER A 13 -35.58 24.36 33.31
C SER A 13 -34.19 23.73 33.49
N LEU A 14 -33.77 23.53 34.74
CA LEU A 14 -32.50 22.87 35.05
C LEU A 14 -32.41 21.48 34.39
N ILE A 15 -33.52 20.75 34.37
CA ILE A 15 -33.58 19.43 33.72
C ILE A 15 -33.39 19.50 32.20
N GLU A 16 -33.85 20.57 31.56
CA GLU A 16 -33.74 20.75 30.11
C GLU A 16 -32.28 21.01 29.70
N ILE A 17 -31.55 21.79 30.51
CA ILE A 17 -30.11 22.02 30.31
C ILE A 17 -29.31 20.72 30.47
N ILE A 18 -29.63 19.89 31.47
CA ILE A 18 -28.96 18.60 31.65
C ILE A 18 -29.24 17.67 30.47
N ILE A 19 -30.50 17.55 30.05
CA ILE A 19 -30.87 16.66 28.94
C ILE A 19 -30.20 17.10 27.63
N THR A 20 -30.20 18.39 27.32
CA THR A 20 -29.56 18.92 26.11
C THR A 20 -28.05 18.69 26.11
N LEU A 21 -27.36 18.86 27.25
CA LEU A 21 -25.94 18.54 27.38
C LEU A 21 -25.65 17.05 27.19
N VAL A 22 -26.49 16.17 27.76
CA VAL A 22 -26.33 14.72 27.60
C VAL A 22 -26.53 14.30 26.14
N VAL A 23 -27.57 14.82 25.47
CA VAL A 23 -27.81 14.55 24.05
C VAL A 23 -26.67 15.07 23.18
N LEU A 24 -26.16 16.27 23.47
CA LEU A 24 -25.01 16.85 22.77
C LEU A 24 -23.75 16.00 22.95
N ALA A 25 -23.50 15.48 24.17
CA ALA A 25 -22.35 14.62 24.46
C ALA A 25 -22.43 13.29 23.69
N ILE A 26 -23.60 12.67 23.64
CA ILE A 26 -23.81 11.42 22.87
C ILE A 26 -23.61 11.68 21.37
N ALA A 27 -24.20 12.73 20.83
CA ALA A 27 -24.03 13.11 19.42
C ALA A 27 -22.57 13.44 19.08
N GLY A 28 -21.89 14.17 19.97
CA GLY A 28 -20.46 14.50 19.83
C GLY A 28 -19.57 13.24 19.84
N ALA A 29 -19.84 12.28 20.72
CA ALA A 29 -19.13 11.02 20.76
C ALA A 29 -19.32 10.20 19.47
N MET A 30 -20.55 10.13 18.93
CA MET A 30 -20.82 9.46 17.66
C MET A 30 -20.08 10.12 16.49
N LEU A 31 -20.07 11.45 16.41
CA LEU A 31 -19.33 12.20 15.39
C LEU A 31 -17.82 11.97 15.47
N ALA A 32 -17.25 11.97 16.67
CA ALA A 32 -15.82 11.70 16.88
C ALA A 32 -15.44 10.28 16.40
N THR A 33 -16.31 9.30 16.65
CA THR A 33 -16.07 7.91 16.25
C THR A 33 -16.20 7.71 14.73
N PHE A 34 -17.06 8.49 14.07
CA PHE A 34 -17.26 8.42 12.62
C PHE A 34 -16.21 9.20 11.82
N MET A 35 -15.79 10.39 12.28
CA MET A 35 -14.80 11.21 11.58
C MET A 35 -13.35 10.84 11.88
N GLY A 36 -13.06 10.27 13.05
CA GLY A 36 -11.71 9.85 13.44
C GLY A 36 -11.03 8.93 12.42
N PRO A 37 -11.66 7.83 11.97
CA PRO A 37 -11.06 6.89 11.03
C PRO A 37 -10.86 7.45 9.61
N GLY A 38 -11.76 8.34 9.16
CA GLY A 38 -11.76 8.89 7.80
C GLY A 38 -10.71 9.96 7.55
N ILE A 39 -10.32 10.72 8.59
CA ILE A 39 -9.29 11.76 8.47
C ILE A 39 -7.88 11.13 8.49
N THR A 40 -7.68 10.04 9.23
CA THR A 40 -6.34 9.45 9.43
C THR A 40 -5.88 8.54 8.29
N ARG A 41 -6.78 7.91 7.52
CA ARG A 41 -6.42 6.93 6.47
C ARG A 41 -6.24 7.50 5.06
N SER A 42 -6.43 8.81 4.85
CA SER A 42 -6.34 9.41 3.51
C SER A 42 -4.94 9.36 2.89
N SER A 43 -3.88 9.18 3.68
CA SER A 43 -2.50 9.06 3.20
C SER A 43 -2.08 7.63 2.88
N ASP A 44 -2.79 6.62 3.38
CA ASP A 44 -2.50 5.20 3.11
C ASP A 44 -2.58 4.84 1.61
N PRO A 45 -3.62 5.23 0.84
CA PRO A 45 -3.69 4.91 -0.58
C PRO A 45 -2.62 5.65 -1.40
N LEU A 46 -2.28 6.89 -1.02
CA LEU A 46 -1.22 7.64 -1.70
C LEU A 46 0.16 7.01 -1.48
N ARG A 47 0.46 6.55 -0.26
CA ARG A 47 1.71 5.86 0.04
C ARG A 47 1.78 4.50 -0.68
N ALA A 48 0.67 3.77 -0.76
CA ALA A 48 0.62 2.53 -1.53
C ALA A 48 0.92 2.77 -3.02
N LEU A 49 0.28 3.77 -3.63
CA LEU A 49 0.52 4.14 -5.04
C LEU A 49 1.97 4.57 -5.30
N GLN A 50 2.56 5.37 -4.40
CA GLN A 50 3.97 5.77 -4.52
C GLN A 50 4.91 4.57 -4.43
N ASN A 51 4.64 3.64 -3.51
CA ASN A 51 5.43 2.43 -3.37
C ASN A 51 5.32 1.55 -4.64
N ASP A 52 4.11 1.37 -5.18
CA ASP A 52 3.88 0.59 -6.39
C ASP A 52 4.58 1.20 -7.61
N ALA A 53 4.50 2.53 -7.78
CA ALA A 53 5.19 3.24 -8.85
C ALA A 53 6.71 3.13 -8.73
N SER A 54 7.25 3.22 -7.51
CA SER A 54 8.68 3.03 -7.28
C SER A 54 9.14 1.61 -7.63
N LEU A 55 8.32 0.60 -7.33
CA LEU A 55 8.64 -0.80 -7.61
C LEU A 55 8.55 -1.09 -9.11
N GLN A 56 7.60 -0.49 -9.82
CA GLN A 56 7.52 -0.54 -11.28
C GLN A 56 8.77 0.06 -11.93
N ALA A 57 9.22 1.24 -11.47
CA ALA A 57 10.43 1.86 -12.00
C ALA A 57 11.67 0.97 -11.82
N VAL A 58 11.80 0.26 -10.69
CA VAL A 58 12.87 -0.73 -10.48
C VAL A 58 12.79 -1.85 -11.52
N MET A 59 11.59 -2.39 -11.75
CA MET A 59 11.39 -3.47 -12.72
C MET A 59 11.65 -3.02 -14.17
N GLU A 60 11.29 -1.79 -14.52
CA GLU A 60 11.61 -1.20 -15.82
C GLU A 60 13.12 -1.06 -16.02
N ASN A 61 13.84 -0.59 -15.00
CA ASN A 61 15.30 -0.51 -15.05
C ASN A 61 15.95 -1.90 -15.20
N MET A 62 15.40 -2.92 -14.56
CA MET A 62 15.84 -4.31 -14.71
C MET A 62 15.63 -4.82 -16.14
N ILE A 63 14.45 -4.59 -16.72
CA ILE A 63 14.15 -4.96 -18.12
C ILE A 63 15.09 -4.25 -19.09
N ALA A 64 15.26 -2.94 -18.94
CA ALA A 64 16.15 -2.18 -19.80
C ALA A 64 17.61 -2.67 -19.72
N GLU A 65 18.08 -3.04 -18.52
CA GLU A 65 19.44 -3.57 -18.36
C GLU A 65 19.59 -4.98 -18.94
N GLN A 66 18.57 -5.83 -18.80
CA GLN A 66 18.57 -7.16 -19.41
C GLN A 66 18.66 -7.05 -20.94
N GLU A 67 17.84 -6.20 -21.55
CA GLU A 67 17.86 -6.00 -23.01
C GLU A 67 19.19 -5.38 -23.50
N LYS A 68 19.78 -4.48 -22.71
CA LYS A 68 20.98 -3.74 -23.11
C LYS A 68 22.29 -4.51 -22.89
N THR A 69 22.45 -5.09 -21.71
CA THR A 69 23.74 -5.62 -21.24
C THR A 69 23.75 -7.15 -21.21
N TYR A 70 22.59 -7.79 -21.02
CA TYR A 70 22.46 -9.24 -20.84
C TYR A 70 21.43 -9.89 -21.81
N PRO A 71 21.50 -9.63 -23.13
CA PRO A 71 20.48 -10.10 -24.07
C PRO A 71 20.40 -11.63 -24.17
N ALA A 72 21.52 -12.33 -23.93
CA ALA A 72 21.61 -13.79 -23.98
C ALA A 72 22.14 -14.43 -22.69
N ASP A 73 22.42 -13.65 -21.64
CA ASP A 73 23.00 -14.14 -20.38
C ASP A 73 22.11 -13.84 -19.17
N LEU A 74 21.07 -14.66 -19.01
CA LEU A 74 20.17 -14.59 -17.86
C LEU A 74 20.88 -14.92 -16.54
N SER A 75 21.95 -15.72 -16.58
CA SER A 75 22.69 -16.12 -15.38
C SER A 75 23.49 -14.94 -14.80
N GLY A 76 24.19 -14.20 -15.65
CA GLY A 76 24.89 -12.97 -15.29
C GLY A 76 23.92 -11.89 -14.82
N PHE A 77 22.77 -11.75 -15.50
CA PHE A 77 21.72 -10.82 -15.08
C PHE A 77 21.12 -11.20 -13.71
N SER A 78 20.86 -12.48 -13.44
CA SER A 78 20.35 -12.91 -12.14
C SER A 78 21.30 -12.54 -11.00
N ALA A 79 22.61 -12.53 -11.24
CA ALA A 79 23.61 -12.15 -10.26
C ALA A 79 23.59 -10.65 -9.92
N THR A 80 23.21 -9.78 -10.87
CA THR A 80 23.11 -8.33 -10.62
C THR A 80 21.87 -7.96 -9.81
N ILE A 81 20.78 -8.74 -9.93
CA ILE A 81 19.57 -8.60 -9.11
C ILE A 81 19.84 -8.99 -7.66
N GLY A 82 20.69 -10.00 -7.42
CA GLY A 82 21.06 -10.45 -6.08
C GLY A 82 20.24 -11.64 -5.57
N ALA A 83 20.64 -12.17 -4.41
CA ALA A 83 20.09 -13.41 -3.87
C ALA A 83 18.66 -13.23 -3.34
N VAL A 84 17.88 -14.31 -3.36
CA VAL A 84 16.55 -14.36 -2.73
C VAL A 84 16.67 -14.08 -1.23
N GLY A 85 15.76 -13.25 -0.71
CA GLY A 85 15.70 -12.90 0.70
C GLY A 85 16.53 -11.69 1.11
N VAL A 86 17.15 -11.00 0.15
CA VAL A 86 17.98 -9.81 0.41
C VAL A 86 17.30 -8.54 -0.09
N THR A 87 17.78 -7.39 0.40
CA THR A 87 17.35 -6.06 -0.03
C THR A 87 18.50 -5.31 -0.69
N PRO A 88 18.80 -5.56 -1.97
CA PRO A 88 19.87 -4.85 -2.67
C PRO A 88 19.57 -3.36 -2.78
N THR A 89 20.62 -2.55 -2.81
CA THR A 89 20.58 -1.18 -3.30
C THR A 89 21.60 -1.06 -4.42
N ASN A 90 21.13 -0.97 -5.66
CA ASN A 90 21.99 -0.96 -6.83
C ASN A 90 21.48 0.04 -7.89
N ILE A 91 21.97 -0.08 -9.13
CA ILE A 91 21.59 0.78 -10.26
C ILE A 91 20.10 0.72 -10.63
N TYR A 92 19.37 -0.33 -10.24
CA TYR A 92 17.94 -0.47 -10.51
C TYR A 92 17.10 0.28 -9.46
N GLY A 93 17.66 0.45 -8.25
CA GLY A 93 17.01 1.04 -7.08
C GLY A 93 17.15 0.17 -5.83
N THR A 94 16.30 0.39 -4.84
CA THR A 94 16.21 -0.42 -3.62
C THR A 94 14.94 -1.25 -3.63
N TYR A 95 15.07 -2.56 -3.50
CA TYR A 95 13.96 -3.53 -3.57
C TYR A 95 14.29 -4.76 -2.72
N TYR A 96 13.27 -5.56 -2.40
CA TYR A 96 13.46 -6.87 -1.78
C TYR A 96 13.25 -7.98 -2.81
N VAL A 97 14.12 -8.98 -2.82
CA VAL A 97 14.06 -10.10 -3.76
C VAL A 97 13.29 -11.26 -3.14
N GLU A 98 12.10 -11.54 -3.67
CA GLU A 98 11.32 -12.71 -3.25
C GLU A 98 11.61 -13.95 -4.08
N ARG A 99 11.87 -13.75 -5.38
CA ARG A 99 12.19 -14.82 -6.32
C ARG A 99 13.21 -14.30 -7.31
N ASN A 100 14.25 -15.09 -7.53
CA ASN A 100 15.25 -14.85 -8.56
C ASN A 100 15.90 -16.19 -8.92
N ASN A 101 15.18 -16.98 -9.71
CA ASN A 101 15.60 -18.32 -10.08
C ASN A 101 15.22 -18.59 -11.53
N GLU A 102 16.07 -19.39 -12.19
CA GLU A 102 15.67 -20.03 -13.43
C GLU A 102 14.40 -20.85 -13.22
N CYS A 103 13.56 -20.84 -14.24
CA CYS A 103 12.28 -21.51 -14.21
C CYS A 103 11.92 -22.07 -15.59
N TYR A 104 11.04 -23.07 -15.55
CA TYR A 104 10.44 -23.68 -16.74
C TYR A 104 8.93 -23.73 -16.56
N LEU A 105 8.21 -23.81 -17.68
CA LEU A 105 6.77 -23.99 -17.66
C LEU A 105 6.45 -25.47 -17.48
N ASP A 106 5.84 -25.80 -16.34
CA ASP A 106 5.33 -27.14 -16.06
C ASP A 106 3.80 -27.11 -16.12
N GLY A 107 3.24 -27.63 -17.22
CA GLY A 107 1.83 -27.46 -17.55
C GLY A 107 1.46 -25.99 -17.70
N ASN A 108 0.90 -25.40 -16.63
CA ASN A 108 0.46 -24.01 -16.57
C ASN A 108 1.16 -23.18 -15.47
N VAL A 109 2.18 -23.72 -14.80
CA VAL A 109 2.85 -23.07 -13.67
C VAL A 109 4.34 -22.92 -13.96
N PHE A 110 4.91 -21.75 -13.65
CA PHE A 110 6.35 -21.55 -13.70
C PHE A 110 7.01 -22.09 -12.45
N THR A 111 7.67 -23.24 -12.58
CA THR A 111 8.34 -23.96 -11.48
C THR A 111 9.82 -23.63 -11.44
N ASN A 112 10.40 -23.55 -10.24
CA ASN A 112 11.85 -23.34 -10.08
C ASN A 112 12.62 -24.56 -10.57
N GLY A 113 13.64 -24.32 -11.40
CA GLY A 113 14.52 -25.35 -11.93
C GLY A 113 15.28 -24.82 -13.13
N THR A 114 16.29 -25.57 -13.59
CA THR A 114 17.06 -25.19 -14.77
C THR A 114 16.14 -25.12 -15.98
N GLY A 115 16.00 -23.93 -16.55
CA GLY A 115 15.02 -23.64 -17.58
C GLY A 115 15.39 -22.41 -18.40
N PRO A 116 14.72 -22.19 -19.54
CA PRO A 116 15.08 -21.12 -20.46
C PRO A 116 14.62 -19.73 -20.00
N TYR A 117 13.90 -19.66 -18.88
CA TYR A 117 13.32 -18.42 -18.35
C TYR A 117 13.93 -18.09 -17.01
N LEU A 118 14.00 -16.79 -16.70
CA LEU A 118 14.34 -16.30 -15.37
C LEU A 118 13.09 -15.69 -14.75
N CYS A 119 12.60 -16.32 -13.68
CA CYS A 119 11.43 -15.86 -12.94
C CYS A 119 11.88 -14.97 -11.79
N VAL A 120 11.52 -13.68 -11.88
CA VAL A 120 11.88 -12.69 -10.88
C VAL A 120 10.62 -12.15 -10.22
N THR A 121 10.62 -12.10 -8.90
CA THR A 121 9.60 -11.44 -8.10
C THR A 121 10.29 -10.52 -7.11
N ILE A 122 9.93 -9.24 -7.12
CA ILE A 122 10.42 -8.26 -6.18
C ILE A 122 9.27 -7.62 -5.41
N SER A 123 9.57 -7.14 -4.22
CA SER A 123 8.64 -6.38 -3.38
C SER A 123 9.30 -5.12 -2.86
N HIS A 124 8.51 -4.29 -2.19
CA HIS A 124 9.05 -3.15 -1.46
C HIS A 124 10.12 -3.61 -0.42
N PRO A 125 11.17 -2.81 -0.13
CA PRO A 125 12.27 -3.18 0.77
C PRO A 125 11.85 -3.65 2.17
N ASN A 126 10.72 -3.14 2.66
CA ASN A 126 10.15 -3.49 3.96
C ASN A 126 9.22 -4.72 3.90
N GLN A 127 9.18 -5.44 2.78
CA GLN A 127 8.36 -6.63 2.56
C GLN A 127 6.85 -6.42 2.82
N SER A 128 6.41 -5.17 2.71
CA SER A 128 5.03 -4.76 2.95
C SER A 128 4.46 -4.13 1.69
N GLY A 129 3.22 -4.50 1.35
CA GLY A 129 2.52 -4.00 0.17
C GLY A 129 2.65 -4.92 -1.04
N SER A 130 2.58 -4.31 -2.22
CA SER A 130 2.49 -5.02 -3.50
C SER A 130 3.80 -5.68 -3.89
N LYS A 131 3.65 -6.72 -4.71
CA LYS A 131 4.74 -7.47 -5.32
C LYS A 131 4.58 -7.37 -6.83
N ILE A 132 5.69 -7.33 -7.54
CA ILE A 132 5.69 -7.38 -9.00
C ILE A 132 6.54 -8.57 -9.45
N SER A 133 6.02 -9.30 -10.44
CA SER A 133 6.71 -10.44 -11.02
C SER A 133 6.88 -10.23 -12.52
N TYR A 134 8.02 -10.65 -13.04
CA TYR A 134 8.32 -10.61 -14.45
C TYR A 134 9.05 -11.88 -14.88
N LEU A 135 8.79 -12.28 -16.12
CA LEU A 135 9.43 -13.42 -16.78
C LEU A 135 10.44 -12.88 -17.77
N PHE A 136 11.73 -13.07 -17.49
CA PHE A 136 12.79 -12.72 -18.42
C PHE A 136 13.12 -13.90 -19.32
N THR A 137 13.40 -13.61 -20.59
CA THR A 137 13.81 -14.60 -21.60
C THR A 137 15.04 -14.09 -22.32
N VAL A 138 15.81 -14.99 -22.91
CA VAL A 138 16.80 -14.58 -23.93
C VAL A 138 16.03 -14.05 -25.15
N GLN A 139 16.51 -12.95 -25.74
CA GLN A 139 15.92 -12.37 -26.96
C GLN A 139 16.55 -12.93 -28.23
#